data_AF-A0AAW0Y1P9-F1
#
_entry.id   AF-A0AAW0Y1P9-F1
#
_cell.length_a   1.000
_cell.length_b   1.000
_cell.length_c   1.000
_cell.angle_alpha   90.00
_cell.angle_beta   90.00
_cell.angle_gamma   90.00
#
_symmetry.space_group_name_H-M   'P 1'
#
loop_
_entity.id
_entity.type
_entity.pdbx_description
1 polymer ?
#
loop_
_entity_poly.entity_id
_entity_poly.type
_entity_poly.pdbx_seq_one_letter_code
_entity_poly.pdbx_strand_id
1 'polypeptide(L)'
;MATSVEALTNTILAKMGASSLAEVAATLPSALTTDVNIMAAKKELEEGAVDAAFHHLSLSHSTLLHHRMAMRLHKPNHGNKGDEDCGEVMSPDSLTDEKITLAATNVDETMSLLQKLPSEWTVVQITTQSVGECNFQKIGAHPSTPGLYISRCTCGLQPVVTVQAVAAPKDKGVRGIRQEVELIKEENKIINKDYRDQQQKYFTKREELNNRLKCVVRSMEVAWLRHWCCLLVGSLDARDQCLLEETTARILADCKVPLTDTQKQLLQCIISCPLPSEKKSRLELDIAINVRASVASLLSASVKSQCVKHLYAAIQKEEATLERLQRAQRNPVILVLDKSIVSLPWEMMWILRDQPVTRMPSLRMLLLLYQVFWSWLR
;
A
#
# COMPACT_ATOMS: atom_id res chain seq x y z
N MET A 1 -10.18 23.58 39.05
CA MET A 1 -9.25 22.86 38.15
C MET A 1 -9.70 22.89 36.69
N ALA A 2 -10.99 22.68 36.36
CA ALA A 2 -11.49 22.73 34.97
C ALA A 2 -11.24 24.08 34.26
N THR A 3 -11.41 25.20 34.96
CA THR A 3 -11.18 26.57 34.44
C THR A 3 -9.73 26.85 34.04
N SER A 4 -8.76 26.16 34.63
CA SER A 4 -7.33 26.31 34.30
C SER A 4 -6.95 25.55 33.04
N VAL A 5 -7.65 24.45 32.73
CA VAL A 5 -7.36 23.64 31.55
C VAL A 5 -7.94 24.31 30.32
N GLU A 6 -9.19 24.79 30.37
CA GLU A 6 -9.81 25.51 29.25
C GLU A 6 -9.06 26.80 28.88
N ALA A 7 -8.59 27.56 29.87
CA ALA A 7 -7.77 28.75 29.64
C ALA A 7 -6.42 28.40 28.97
N LEU A 8 -5.77 27.32 29.40
CA LEU A 8 -4.53 26.84 28.81
C LEU A 8 -4.76 26.33 27.38
N THR A 9 -5.83 25.57 27.15
CA THR A 9 -6.26 25.08 25.84
C THR A 9 -6.50 26.23 24.89
N ASN A 10 -7.26 27.25 25.29
CA ASN A 10 -7.53 28.43 24.46
C ASN A 10 -6.27 29.23 24.15
N THR A 11 -5.30 29.29 25.07
CA THR A 11 -4.00 29.95 24.84
C THR A 11 -3.13 29.18 23.85
N ILE A 12 -3.14 27.85 23.92
CA ILE A 12 -2.42 26.98 22.98
C ILE A 12 -3.07 27.05 21.59
N LEU A 13 -4.41 27.00 21.52
CA LEU A 13 -5.18 27.14 20.29
C LEU A 13 -4.92 28.49 19.59
N ALA A 14 -4.92 29.59 20.35
CA ALA A 14 -4.60 30.92 19.84
C ALA A 14 -3.15 31.02 19.32
N LYS A 15 -2.17 30.38 19.99
CA LYS A 15 -0.78 30.32 19.52
C LYS A 15 -0.60 29.47 18.26
N MET A 16 -1.50 28.52 18.03
CA MET A 16 -1.52 27.65 16.85
C MET A 16 -2.37 28.20 15.70
N GLY A 17 -3.06 29.33 15.89
CA GLY A 17 -3.98 29.89 14.89
C GLY A 17 -5.23 29.06 14.65
N ALA A 18 -5.58 28.15 15.55
CA ALA A 18 -6.75 27.27 15.43
C ALA A 18 -7.85 27.70 16.41
N SER A 19 -9.10 27.57 15.99
CA SER A 19 -10.28 27.98 16.76
C SER A 19 -10.80 26.89 17.70
N SER A 20 -10.39 25.63 17.50
CA SER A 20 -10.81 24.51 18.35
C SER A 20 -9.76 23.40 18.46
N LEU A 21 -9.83 22.60 19.52
CA LEU A 21 -8.99 21.41 19.67
C LEU A 21 -9.30 20.34 18.61
N ALA A 22 -10.53 20.32 18.09
CA ALA A 22 -10.93 19.46 16.98
C ALA A 22 -10.24 19.87 15.66
N GLU A 23 -10.06 21.17 15.43
CA GLU A 23 -9.31 21.71 14.28
C GLU A 23 -7.81 21.41 14.40
N VAL A 24 -7.24 21.46 15.61
CA VAL A 24 -5.86 21.02 15.88
C VAL A 24 -5.68 19.50 15.73
N ALA A 25 -6.66 18.71 16.17
CA ALA A 25 -6.65 17.25 16.02
C ALA A 25 -6.85 16.82 14.56
N ALA A 26 -7.60 17.60 13.77
CA ALA A 26 -7.73 17.42 12.33
C ALA A 26 -6.42 17.77 11.61
N THR A 27 -5.75 18.86 12.00
CA THR A 27 -4.53 19.34 11.33
C THR A 27 -3.25 18.57 11.68
N LEU A 28 -3.25 17.73 12.72
CA LEU A 28 -2.06 16.97 13.12
C LEU A 28 -2.33 15.46 13.13
N PRO A 29 -1.87 14.71 12.10
CA PRO A 29 -1.79 13.25 12.18
C PRO A 29 -0.91 12.86 13.38
N SER A 30 -1.56 12.39 14.44
CA SER A 30 -0.91 11.91 15.66
C SER A 30 -0.79 10.39 15.61
N ALA A 31 0.20 9.83 16.28
CA ALA A 31 0.26 8.38 16.47
C ALA A 31 -1.05 7.82 17.08
N LEU A 32 -1.73 8.63 17.91
CA LEU A 32 -2.98 8.32 18.57
C LEU A 32 -4.20 8.29 17.63
N THR A 33 -4.15 8.95 16.46
CA THR A 33 -5.27 8.96 15.50
C THR A 33 -5.18 7.86 14.45
N THR A 34 -4.05 7.13 14.39
CA THR A 34 -3.82 6.04 13.43
C THR A 34 -4.90 4.96 13.52
N ASP A 35 -5.17 4.45 14.73
CA ASP A 35 -6.16 3.39 14.93
C ASP A 35 -7.59 3.90 14.68
N VAL A 36 -7.87 5.16 15.01
CA VAL A 36 -9.15 5.80 14.73
C VAL A 36 -9.42 5.85 13.22
N ASN A 37 -8.41 6.24 12.43
CA ASN A 37 -8.50 6.28 10.98
C ASN A 37 -8.68 4.88 10.38
N ILE A 38 -8.00 3.86 10.90
CA ILE A 38 -8.17 2.48 10.43
C ILE A 38 -9.59 1.97 10.75
N MET A 39 -10.12 2.28 11.94
CA MET A 39 -11.50 1.92 12.31
C MET A 39 -12.54 2.66 11.47
N ALA A 40 -12.32 3.95 11.19
CA ALA A 40 -13.17 4.73 10.29
C ALA A 40 -13.16 4.12 8.89
N ALA A 41 -11.99 3.82 8.33
CA ALA A 41 -11.86 3.20 7.02
C ALA A 41 -12.61 1.85 6.92
N LYS A 42 -12.57 1.05 7.98
CA LYS A 42 -13.34 -0.20 8.05
C LYS A 42 -14.84 0.04 7.91
N LYS A 43 -15.37 1.01 8.66
CA LYS A 43 -16.78 1.37 8.64
C LYS A 43 -17.19 1.89 7.25
N GLU A 44 -16.42 2.81 6.67
CA GLU A 44 -16.67 3.34 5.32
C GLU A 44 -16.65 2.24 4.25
N LEU A 45 -15.78 1.23 4.41
CA LEU A 45 -15.75 0.07 3.50
C LEU A 45 -17.00 -0.81 3.63
N GLU A 46 -17.55 -0.97 4.84
CA GLU A 46 -18.82 -1.68 5.07
C GLU A 46 -20.02 -0.91 4.48
N GLU A 47 -19.95 0.42 4.43
CA GLU A 47 -20.95 1.30 3.81
C GLU A 47 -20.78 1.45 2.28
N GLY A 48 -19.66 0.97 1.72
CA GLY A 48 -19.36 1.00 0.29
C GLY A 48 -18.68 2.30 -0.19
N ALA A 49 -18.30 3.20 0.72
CA ALA A 49 -17.61 4.44 0.42
C ALA A 49 -16.08 4.23 0.28
N VAL A 50 -15.67 3.73 -0.90
CA VAL A 50 -14.26 3.33 -1.17
C VAL A 50 -13.29 4.51 -1.07
N ASP A 51 -13.66 5.68 -1.58
CA ASP A 51 -12.78 6.86 -1.61
C ASP A 51 -12.55 7.42 -0.19
N ALA A 52 -13.59 7.44 0.63
CA ALA A 52 -13.50 7.82 2.04
C ALA A 52 -12.64 6.83 2.82
N ALA A 53 -12.82 5.52 2.60
CA ALA A 53 -11.98 4.50 3.20
C ALA A 53 -10.51 4.67 2.82
N PHE A 54 -10.22 4.93 1.54
CA PHE A 54 -8.86 5.20 1.07
C PHE A 54 -8.26 6.44 1.71
N HIS A 55 -9.02 7.53 1.81
CA HIS A 55 -8.59 8.75 2.46
C HIS A 55 -8.13 8.45 3.90
N HIS A 56 -8.98 7.81 4.71
CA HIS A 56 -8.64 7.46 6.08
C HIS A 56 -7.43 6.52 6.19
N LEU A 57 -7.30 5.53 5.30
CA LEU A 57 -6.11 4.67 5.28
C LEU A 57 -4.84 5.47 4.95
N SER A 58 -4.91 6.38 3.99
CA SER A 58 -3.81 7.28 3.63
C SER A 58 -3.36 8.15 4.82
N LEU A 59 -4.30 8.61 5.66
CA LEU A 59 -4.00 9.36 6.90
C LEU A 59 -3.24 8.54 7.95
N SER A 60 -3.38 7.23 7.95
CA SER A 60 -2.76 6.34 8.94
C SER A 60 -1.25 6.18 8.73
N HIS A 61 -0.74 6.48 7.53
CA HIS A 61 0.66 6.26 7.18
C HIS A 61 1.59 7.38 7.64
N SER A 62 2.70 7.01 8.28
CA SER A 62 3.82 7.89 8.65
C SER A 62 3.42 9.14 9.45
N THR A 63 2.44 9.01 10.36
CA THR A 63 1.92 10.10 11.21
C THR A 63 3.02 10.86 11.96
N LEU A 64 4.00 10.16 12.55
CA LEU A 64 5.13 10.79 13.24
C LEU A 64 6.03 11.63 12.31
N LEU A 65 6.20 11.20 11.05
CA LEU A 65 6.98 11.94 10.07
C LEU A 65 6.26 13.22 9.69
N HIS A 66 4.95 13.13 9.44
CA HIS A 66 4.11 14.30 9.16
C HIS A 66 4.11 15.28 10.33
N HIS A 67 3.97 14.78 11.56
CA HIS A 67 4.05 15.63 12.75
C HIS A 67 5.40 16.36 12.85
N ARG A 68 6.52 15.66 12.60
CA ARG A 68 7.86 16.29 12.58
C ARG A 68 8.00 17.33 11.47
N MET A 69 7.44 17.08 10.29
CA MET A 69 7.47 18.05 9.19
C MET A 69 6.61 19.27 9.50
N ALA A 70 5.39 19.07 10.00
CA ALA A 70 4.52 20.15 10.44
C ALA A 70 5.22 21.01 11.50
N MET A 71 5.86 20.39 12.51
CA MET A 71 6.63 21.12 13.51
C MET A 71 7.79 21.93 12.93
N ARG A 72 8.46 21.45 11.87
CA ARG A 72 9.52 22.20 11.18
C ARG A 72 8.96 23.40 10.42
N LEU A 73 7.83 23.24 9.73
CA LEU A 73 7.18 24.31 8.97
C LEU A 73 6.49 25.37 9.86
N HIS A 74 6.14 25.02 11.09
CA HIS A 74 5.55 25.93 12.08
C HIS A 74 6.58 26.56 13.01
N LYS A 75 7.89 26.25 12.88
CA LYS A 75 8.90 27.01 13.61
C LYS A 75 8.82 28.47 13.12
N PRO A 76 8.48 29.44 13.99
CA PRO A 76 8.57 30.83 13.61
C PRO A 76 10.03 31.09 13.23
N ASN A 77 10.27 31.80 12.13
CA ASN A 77 11.57 32.39 11.83
C ASN A 77 11.93 33.30 13.01
N HIS A 78 12.61 32.75 14.01
CA HIS A 78 13.29 33.56 15.00
C HIS A 78 14.35 34.33 14.22
N GLY A 79 14.15 35.64 14.14
CA GLY A 79 14.89 36.53 13.25
C GLY A 79 16.39 36.27 13.26
N ASN A 80 16.94 36.24 12.06
CA ASN A 80 18.37 36.40 11.80
C ASN A 80 18.94 37.51 12.69
N LYS A 81 19.71 37.10 13.69
CA LYS A 81 20.82 37.88 14.21
C LYS A 81 22.03 36.96 14.18
N GLY A 82 22.88 37.19 13.19
CA GLY A 82 24.23 36.63 13.08
C GLY A 82 24.25 35.16 12.65
N ASP A 83 24.32 34.92 11.35
CA ASP A 83 25.53 34.33 10.75
C ASP A 83 25.27 34.15 9.25
N GLU A 84 26.08 34.82 8.44
CA GLU A 84 26.22 34.54 7.02
C GLU A 84 26.88 33.17 6.88
N ASP A 85 26.12 32.12 6.59
CA ASP A 85 26.60 31.05 5.71
C ASP A 85 25.47 30.19 5.11
N CYS A 86 25.49 30.11 3.77
CA CYS A 86 24.90 29.14 2.85
C CYS A 86 23.51 28.51 3.14
N GLY A 87 22.49 29.02 2.45
CA GLY A 87 21.28 28.27 2.11
C GLY A 87 20.25 29.14 1.39
N GLU A 88 20.00 28.87 0.10
CA GLU A 88 19.00 29.57 -0.70
C GLU A 88 17.63 29.62 0.00
N VAL A 89 17.14 30.85 0.22
CA VAL A 89 15.83 31.12 0.79
C VAL A 89 14.77 30.73 -0.24
N MET A 90 14.08 29.59 0.00
CA MET A 90 12.90 29.21 -0.78
C MET A 90 11.80 30.28 -0.66
N SER A 91 11.11 30.53 -1.76
CA SER A 91 10.12 31.62 -1.88
C SER A 91 8.89 31.41 -0.97
N PRO A 92 8.22 32.49 -0.51
CA PRO A 92 7.06 32.41 0.37
C PRO A 92 5.88 31.60 -0.18
N ASP A 93 5.71 31.58 -1.50
CA ASP A 93 4.61 30.89 -2.20
C ASP A 93 4.76 29.36 -2.20
N SER A 94 5.98 28.82 -2.07
CA SER A 94 6.17 27.36 -1.97
C SER A 94 5.78 26.82 -0.59
N LEU A 95 5.93 27.64 0.45
CA LEU A 95 5.60 27.27 1.84
C LEU A 95 4.10 27.13 2.07
N THR A 96 3.26 27.83 1.30
CA THR A 96 1.80 27.71 1.40
C THR A 96 1.29 26.39 0.81
N ASP A 97 1.82 25.97 -0.34
CA ASP A 97 1.44 24.71 -0.99
C ASP A 97 1.91 23.48 -0.20
N GLU A 98 3.08 23.55 0.42
CA GLU A 98 3.60 22.49 1.30
C GLU A 98 2.76 22.33 2.58
N LYS A 99 2.32 23.45 3.18
CA LYS A 99 1.41 23.44 4.35
C LYS A 99 0.05 22.86 3.99
N ILE A 100 -0.51 23.21 2.82
CA ILE A 100 -1.79 22.67 2.33
C ILE A 100 -1.69 21.15 2.09
N THR A 101 -0.59 20.70 1.48
CA THR A 101 -0.38 19.27 1.16
C THR A 101 -0.22 18.41 2.44
N LEU A 102 0.32 18.99 3.51
CA LEU A 102 0.40 18.34 4.83
C LEU A 102 -0.91 18.41 5.62
N ALA A 103 -1.73 19.44 5.39
CA ALA A 103 -2.97 19.70 6.11
C ALA A 103 -4.22 19.03 5.51
N ALA A 104 -4.19 18.57 4.25
CA ALA A 104 -5.40 18.07 3.58
C ALA A 104 -6.11 16.96 4.37
N THR A 105 -7.32 17.24 4.87
CA THR A 105 -8.16 16.34 5.70
C THR A 105 -9.48 15.95 5.04
N ASN A 106 -9.73 16.38 3.81
CA ASN A 106 -10.95 16.01 3.10
C ASN A 106 -10.68 14.96 2.01
N VAL A 107 -11.74 14.19 1.69
CA VAL A 107 -11.73 13.16 0.64
C VAL A 107 -11.48 13.82 -0.72
N ASP A 108 -12.22 14.88 -1.05
CA ASP A 108 -12.10 15.60 -2.32
C ASP A 108 -10.69 16.16 -2.56
N GLU A 109 -10.08 16.71 -1.50
CA GLU A 109 -8.72 17.22 -1.55
C GLU A 109 -7.73 16.10 -1.83
N THR A 110 -7.89 14.94 -1.18
CA THR A 110 -7.03 13.77 -1.42
C THR A 110 -7.11 13.29 -2.86
N MET A 111 -8.32 13.27 -3.43
CA MET A 111 -8.52 12.92 -4.84
C MET A 111 -7.93 13.98 -5.78
N SER A 112 -8.06 15.27 -5.45
CA SER A 112 -7.43 16.37 -6.21
C SER A 112 -5.91 16.28 -6.22
N LEU A 113 -5.30 15.79 -5.14
CA LEU A 113 -3.86 15.58 -5.06
C LEU A 113 -3.41 14.42 -5.96
N LEU A 114 -4.18 13.33 -6.01
CA LEU A 114 -3.92 12.21 -6.92
C LEU A 114 -4.00 12.62 -8.39
N GLN A 115 -4.84 13.61 -8.73
CA GLN A 115 -4.92 14.16 -10.07
C GLN A 115 -3.65 14.89 -10.51
N LYS A 116 -2.87 15.41 -9.56
CA LYS A 116 -1.59 16.09 -9.84
C LYS A 116 -0.46 15.12 -10.16
N LEU A 117 -0.58 13.85 -9.75
CA LEU A 117 0.44 12.84 -10.01
C LEU A 117 0.37 12.32 -11.46
N PRO A 118 1.50 11.84 -12.03
CA PRO A 118 1.53 11.28 -13.38
C PRO A 118 0.55 10.12 -13.56
N SER A 119 -0.19 10.10 -14.68
CA SER A 119 -1.18 9.06 -14.98
C SER A 119 -0.61 7.65 -15.13
N GLU A 120 0.70 7.57 -15.42
CA GLU A 120 1.43 6.31 -15.51
C GLU A 120 1.63 5.66 -14.13
N TRP A 121 1.63 6.45 -13.04
CA TRP A 121 1.96 5.93 -11.72
C TRP A 121 0.78 5.18 -11.09
N THR A 122 1.08 4.03 -10.52
CA THR A 122 0.15 3.27 -9.69
C THR A 122 0.63 3.33 -8.24
N VAL A 123 -0.19 3.86 -7.34
CA VAL A 123 0.11 3.90 -5.91
C VAL A 123 -0.63 2.74 -5.22
N VAL A 124 0.11 1.93 -4.48
CA VAL A 124 -0.45 0.82 -3.71
C VAL A 124 -0.13 1.02 -2.23
N GLN A 125 -1.16 1.27 -1.43
CA GLN A 125 -1.06 1.38 0.02
C GLN A 125 -1.37 0.03 0.68
N ILE A 126 -0.52 -0.41 1.59
CA ILE A 126 -0.73 -1.62 2.37
C ILE A 126 -0.72 -1.23 3.84
N THR A 127 -1.91 -1.25 4.45
CA THR A 127 -2.12 -0.88 5.85
C THR A 127 -2.44 -2.14 6.66
N THR A 128 -1.92 -2.27 7.88
CA THR A 128 -2.33 -3.39 8.74
C THR A 128 -3.71 -3.14 9.33
N GLN A 129 -4.56 -4.17 9.34
CA GLN A 129 -5.80 -4.14 10.10
C GLN A 129 -5.41 -4.08 11.58
N SER A 130 -5.80 -3.00 12.27
CA SER A 130 -5.38 -2.76 13.65
C SER A 130 -5.74 -3.97 14.52
N VAL A 131 -4.70 -4.59 15.08
CA VAL A 131 -4.84 -5.57 16.16
C VAL A 131 -4.58 -4.79 17.43
N GLY A 132 -5.62 -4.21 18.02
CA GLY A 132 -5.56 -3.45 19.29
C GLY A 132 -5.02 -4.25 20.50
N GLU A 133 -4.46 -5.44 20.28
CA GLU A 133 -4.02 -6.40 21.30
C GLU A 133 -2.49 -6.52 21.41
N CYS A 134 -1.70 -5.84 20.57
CA CYS A 134 -0.24 -6.02 20.55
C CYS A 134 0.50 -5.49 21.79
N ASN A 135 -0.13 -4.64 22.62
CA ASN A 135 0.54 -4.07 23.80
C ASN A 135 0.43 -4.96 25.05
N PHE A 136 -0.41 -6.01 25.04
CA PHE A 136 -0.63 -6.92 26.16
C PHE A 136 -0.44 -8.39 25.76
N GLN A 137 0.60 -8.70 25.00
CA GLN A 137 0.93 -10.09 24.67
C GLN A 137 1.46 -10.82 25.90
N LYS A 138 0.96 -12.03 26.14
CA LYS A 138 1.52 -12.95 27.14
C LYS A 138 2.98 -13.24 26.79
N ILE A 139 3.86 -13.20 27.79
CA ILE A 139 5.28 -13.56 27.63
C ILE A 139 5.36 -14.95 26.98
N GLY A 140 5.99 -15.05 25.80
CA GLY A 140 6.11 -16.28 25.02
C GLY A 140 5.10 -16.47 23.88
N ALA A 141 4.11 -15.59 23.72
CA ALA A 141 3.22 -15.61 22.56
C ALA A 141 3.95 -15.07 21.31
N HIS A 142 3.84 -15.76 20.18
CA HIS A 142 4.33 -15.26 18.91
C HIS A 142 3.28 -14.33 18.27
N PRO A 143 3.66 -13.12 17.80
CA PRO A 143 2.72 -12.23 17.16
C PRO A 143 2.25 -12.88 15.86
N SER A 144 0.93 -13.13 15.77
CA SER A 144 0.32 -13.63 14.54
C SER A 144 0.45 -12.60 13.42
N THR A 145 0.49 -13.08 12.19
CA THR A 145 0.53 -12.23 11.00
C THR A 145 -0.80 -11.46 10.89
N PRO A 146 -0.79 -10.12 10.82
CA PRO A 146 -2.03 -9.33 10.84
C PRO A 146 -2.83 -9.46 9.52
N GLY A 147 -4.11 -9.10 9.58
CA GLY A 147 -4.88 -8.80 8.37
C GLY A 147 -4.36 -7.51 7.70
N LEU A 148 -4.68 -7.32 6.43
CA LEU A 148 -4.23 -6.16 5.64
C LEU A 148 -5.41 -5.44 4.98
N TYR A 149 -5.29 -4.14 4.79
CA TYR A 149 -6.02 -3.39 3.77
C TYR A 149 -5.05 -3.12 2.62
N ILE A 150 -5.43 -3.51 1.41
CA ILE A 150 -4.68 -3.19 0.19
C ILE A 150 -5.51 -2.20 -0.60
N SER A 151 -4.96 -1.00 -0.76
CA SER A 151 -5.57 0.06 -1.54
C SER A 151 -4.74 0.34 -2.78
N ARG A 152 -5.32 0.10 -3.96
CA ARG A 152 -4.73 0.43 -5.25
C ARG A 152 -5.34 1.72 -5.78
N CYS A 153 -4.51 2.64 -6.24
CA CYS A 153 -4.91 3.89 -6.85
C CYS A 153 -4.17 4.10 -8.18
N THR A 154 -4.90 4.34 -9.26
CA THR A 154 -4.33 4.90 -10.50
C THR A 154 -4.33 6.42 -10.39
N CYS A 155 -3.25 7.08 -10.83
CA CYS A 155 -3.12 8.53 -10.76
C CYS A 155 -3.56 9.21 -12.06
N GLY A 156 -3.54 10.54 -12.10
CA GLY A 156 -3.87 11.35 -13.28
C GLY A 156 -5.29 11.92 -13.27
N LEU A 157 -5.76 12.42 -14.42
CA LEU A 157 -6.99 13.22 -14.53
C LEU A 157 -8.24 12.56 -13.93
N GLN A 158 -8.32 11.23 -13.96
CA GLN A 158 -9.41 10.46 -13.38
C GLN A 158 -8.81 9.37 -12.48
N PRO A 159 -8.50 9.68 -11.21
CA PRO A 159 -7.94 8.69 -10.31
C PRO A 159 -9.00 7.66 -9.95
N VAL A 160 -8.64 6.38 -10.01
CA VAL A 160 -9.53 5.28 -9.66
C VAL A 160 -8.95 4.53 -8.49
N VAL A 161 -9.76 4.37 -7.44
CA VAL A 161 -9.35 3.76 -6.18
C VAL A 161 -10.08 2.45 -5.99
N THR A 162 -9.38 1.46 -5.45
CA THR A 162 -9.94 0.17 -5.06
C THR A 162 -9.31 -0.27 -3.75
N VAL A 163 -10.14 -0.53 -2.75
CA VAL A 163 -9.70 -0.97 -1.42
C VAL A 163 -10.21 -2.39 -1.17
N GLN A 164 -9.34 -3.28 -0.70
CA GLN A 164 -9.68 -4.67 -0.37
C GLN A 164 -9.15 -5.06 1.01
N ALA A 165 -10.00 -5.71 1.80
CA ALA A 165 -9.65 -6.27 3.09
C ALA A 165 -9.15 -7.71 2.92
N VAL A 166 -7.89 -7.95 3.26
CA VAL A 166 -7.24 -9.26 3.23
C VAL A 166 -7.17 -9.82 4.65
N ALA A 167 -7.80 -10.97 4.88
CA ALA A 167 -7.78 -11.63 6.17
C ALA A 167 -6.36 -12.07 6.57
N ALA A 168 -6.11 -12.10 7.88
CA ALA A 168 -4.91 -12.71 8.44
C ALA A 168 -4.77 -14.19 7.97
N PRO A 169 -3.55 -14.66 7.67
CA PRO A 169 -3.35 -16.06 7.35
C PRO A 169 -3.67 -16.92 8.58
N LYS A 170 -4.19 -18.13 8.36
CA LYS A 170 -4.46 -19.08 9.45
C LYS A 170 -3.14 -19.66 9.96
N ASP A 171 -2.51 -18.96 10.90
CA ASP A 171 -1.28 -19.39 11.57
C ASP A 171 -1.61 -20.61 12.46
N LYS A 172 -1.48 -21.84 11.94
CA LYS A 172 -1.69 -23.09 12.70
C LYS A 172 -0.53 -23.36 13.68
N GLY A 173 -0.22 -22.42 14.56
CA GLY A 173 0.90 -22.52 15.52
C GLY A 173 2.29 -22.37 14.88
N VAL A 174 2.36 -21.84 13.65
CA VAL A 174 3.61 -21.52 12.95
C VAL A 174 4.03 -20.10 13.32
N ARG A 175 5.35 -19.83 13.33
CA ARG A 175 5.89 -18.47 13.53
C ARG A 175 5.31 -17.51 12.48
N GLY A 176 4.94 -16.31 12.92
CA GLY A 176 4.44 -15.26 12.04
C GLY A 176 5.50 -14.84 11.01
N ILE A 177 5.05 -14.41 9.82
CA ILE A 177 5.91 -14.04 8.68
C ILE A 177 6.97 -13.01 9.10
N ARG A 178 6.55 -11.97 9.85
CA ARG A 178 7.44 -10.91 10.33
C ARG A 178 8.51 -11.44 11.29
N GLN A 179 8.13 -12.33 12.20
CA GLN A 179 9.05 -12.88 13.19
C GLN A 179 10.15 -13.69 12.51
N GLU A 180 9.80 -14.49 11.50
CA GLU A 180 10.78 -15.26 10.74
C GLU A 180 11.79 -14.35 10.01
N VAL A 181 11.33 -13.22 9.46
CA VAL A 181 12.24 -12.22 8.85
C VAL A 181 13.21 -11.61 9.85
N GLU A 182 12.75 -11.26 11.05
CA GLU A 182 13.63 -10.69 12.07
C GLU A 182 14.66 -11.73 12.56
N LEU A 183 14.27 -12.99 12.73
CA LEU A 183 15.21 -14.08 13.03
C LEU A 183 16.26 -14.26 11.92
N ILE A 184 15.85 -14.24 10.65
CA ILE A 184 16.78 -14.29 9.52
C ILE A 184 17.79 -13.14 9.59
N LYS A 185 17.35 -11.92 9.95
CA LYS A 185 18.24 -10.77 10.12
C LYS A 185 19.22 -10.94 11.28
N GLU A 186 18.74 -11.45 12.41
CA GLU A 186 19.57 -11.71 13.59
C GLU A 186 20.63 -12.78 13.31
N GLU A 187 20.21 -13.91 12.75
CA GLU A 187 21.12 -14.99 12.36
C GLU A 187 22.12 -14.54 11.29
N ASN A 188 21.69 -13.71 10.32
CA ASN A 188 22.60 -13.14 9.34
C ASN A 188 23.67 -12.24 10.00
N LYS A 189 23.32 -11.49 11.05
CA LYS A 189 24.31 -10.71 11.82
C LYS A 189 25.32 -11.61 12.52
N ILE A 190 24.88 -12.72 13.10
CA ILE A 190 25.74 -13.71 13.77
C ILE A 190 26.68 -14.36 12.74
N ILE A 191 26.15 -14.81 11.60
CA ILE A 191 26.93 -15.50 10.57
C ILE A 191 28.06 -14.60 10.02
N ASN A 192 27.77 -13.32 9.80
CA ASN A 192 28.78 -12.38 9.30
C ASN A 192 29.85 -12.01 10.35
N LYS A 193 29.61 -12.28 11.64
CA LYS A 193 30.58 -12.07 12.72
C LYS A 193 31.40 -13.33 12.99
N ASP A 194 30.76 -14.47 13.18
CA ASP A 194 31.38 -15.65 13.81
C ASP A 194 31.96 -16.66 12.80
N TYR A 195 31.48 -16.66 11.56
CA TYR A 195 31.87 -17.67 10.56
C TYR A 195 32.62 -17.09 9.36
N ARG A 196 33.12 -15.85 9.46
CA ARG A 196 33.77 -15.15 8.34
C ARG A 196 35.02 -15.90 7.82
N ASP A 197 35.75 -16.55 8.71
CA ASP A 197 36.98 -17.29 8.39
C ASP A 197 36.72 -18.76 7.98
N GLN A 198 35.50 -19.27 8.22
CA GLN A 198 35.11 -20.65 7.91
C GLN A 198 34.24 -20.68 6.65
N GLN A 199 34.88 -20.49 5.49
CA GLN A 199 34.24 -20.28 4.19
C GLN A 199 33.12 -21.29 3.88
N GLN A 200 33.36 -22.59 4.06
CA GLN A 200 32.36 -23.62 3.74
C GLN A 200 31.12 -23.54 4.64
N LYS A 201 31.30 -23.38 5.95
CA LYS A 201 30.19 -23.22 6.90
C LYS A 201 29.44 -21.91 6.69
N TYR A 202 30.15 -20.83 6.34
CA TYR A 202 29.56 -19.54 5.98
C TYR A 202 28.60 -19.71 4.79
N PHE A 203 29.05 -20.32 3.70
CA PHE A 203 28.22 -20.51 2.50
C PHE A 203 27.00 -21.39 2.77
N THR A 204 27.18 -22.52 3.45
CA THR A 204 26.05 -23.41 3.80
C THR A 204 25.01 -22.68 4.65
N LYS A 205 25.44 -21.91 5.65
CA LYS A 205 24.52 -21.14 6.51
C LYS A 205 23.84 -19.99 5.76
N ARG A 206 24.53 -19.31 4.86
CA ARG A 206 23.94 -18.27 4.01
C ARG A 206 22.94 -18.84 3.01
N GLU A 207 23.20 -20.02 2.47
CA GLU A 207 22.25 -20.74 1.62
C GLU A 207 20.99 -21.16 2.38
N GLU A 208 21.15 -21.66 3.61
CA GLU A 208 20.02 -21.97 4.51
C GLU A 208 19.13 -20.74 4.75
N LEU A 209 19.73 -19.59 5.08
CA LEU A 209 19.00 -18.33 5.26
C LEU A 209 18.33 -17.86 3.97
N ASN A 210 19.00 -18.00 2.82
CA ASN A 210 18.43 -17.65 1.53
C ASN A 210 17.19 -18.51 1.21
N ASN A 211 17.25 -19.81 1.50
CA ASN A 211 16.11 -20.71 1.30
C ASN A 211 14.95 -20.39 2.24
N ARG A 212 15.23 -20.05 3.51
CA ARG A 212 14.20 -19.56 4.45
C ARG A 212 13.56 -18.27 3.97
N LEU A 213 14.33 -17.32 3.45
CA LEU A 213 13.80 -16.08 2.89
C LEU A 213 12.90 -16.33 1.67
N LYS A 214 13.27 -17.26 0.77
CA LYS A 214 12.40 -17.69 -0.34
C LYS A 214 11.09 -18.29 0.16
N CYS A 215 11.12 -19.09 1.22
CA CYS A 215 9.91 -19.63 1.85
C CYS A 215 9.03 -18.52 2.43
N VAL A 216 9.63 -17.51 3.08
CA VAL A 216 8.89 -16.34 3.60
C VAL A 216 8.17 -15.61 2.47
N VAL A 217 8.86 -15.28 1.38
CA VAL A 217 8.26 -14.60 0.21
C VAL A 217 7.10 -15.43 -0.35
N ARG A 218 7.31 -16.75 -0.50
CA ARG A 218 6.24 -17.65 -0.96
C ARG A 218 5.04 -17.70 -0.01
N SER A 219 5.26 -17.66 1.30
CA SER A 219 4.20 -17.59 2.30
C SER A 219 3.42 -16.28 2.23
N MET A 220 4.09 -15.15 1.98
CA MET A 220 3.42 -13.86 1.72
C MET A 220 2.49 -13.97 0.50
N GLU A 221 2.96 -14.59 -0.58
CA GLU A 221 2.19 -14.73 -1.83
C GLU A 221 1.02 -15.72 -1.70
N VAL A 222 1.26 -16.92 -1.20
CA VAL A 222 0.30 -18.04 -1.27
C VAL A 222 -0.59 -18.13 -0.04
N ALA A 223 -0.08 -17.80 1.16
CA ALA A 223 -0.85 -17.95 2.39
C ALA A 223 -1.50 -16.64 2.83
N TRP A 224 -0.81 -15.51 2.65
CA TRP A 224 -1.28 -14.21 3.13
C TRP A 224 -2.12 -13.47 2.08
N LEU A 225 -1.52 -13.10 0.95
CA LEU A 225 -2.18 -12.29 -0.09
C LEU A 225 -3.08 -13.14 -0.99
N ARG A 226 -2.68 -14.38 -1.29
CA ARG A 226 -3.45 -15.34 -2.09
C ARG A 226 -3.77 -14.74 -3.47
N HIS A 227 -5.05 -14.67 -3.81
CA HIS A 227 -5.53 -14.10 -5.06
C HIS A 227 -5.44 -12.56 -5.12
N TRP A 228 -5.23 -11.87 -3.99
CA TRP A 228 -5.14 -10.40 -3.96
C TRP A 228 -3.78 -9.86 -4.43
N CYS A 229 -2.83 -10.72 -4.78
CA CYS A 229 -1.56 -10.29 -5.40
C CYS A 229 -1.79 -9.43 -6.65
N CYS A 230 -2.87 -9.65 -7.40
CA CYS A 230 -3.19 -8.86 -8.60
C CYS A 230 -3.38 -7.36 -8.33
N LEU A 231 -3.64 -6.95 -7.08
CA LEU A 231 -3.75 -5.53 -6.71
C LEU A 231 -2.42 -4.80 -6.66
N LEU A 232 -1.31 -5.53 -6.61
CA LEU A 232 0.04 -4.95 -6.52
C LEU A 232 0.60 -4.57 -7.90
N VAL A 233 -0.16 -4.81 -8.95
CA VAL A 233 0.30 -4.71 -10.34
C VAL A 233 0.16 -3.27 -10.86
N GLY A 234 1.20 -2.80 -11.57
CA GLY A 234 1.20 -1.50 -12.23
C GLY A 234 0.26 -1.44 -13.43
N SER A 235 -0.17 -0.23 -13.78
CA SER A 235 -0.92 0.03 -15.00
C SER A 235 -0.12 -0.37 -16.24
N LEU A 236 -0.83 -0.72 -17.30
CA LEU A 236 -0.24 -1.03 -18.60
C LEU A 236 0.02 0.27 -19.39
N ASP A 237 0.88 0.18 -20.40
CA ASP A 237 0.99 1.23 -21.42
C ASP A 237 -0.36 1.47 -22.13
N ALA A 238 -0.57 2.67 -22.67
CA ALA A 238 -1.86 3.11 -23.23
C ALA A 238 -2.42 2.13 -24.28
N ARG A 239 -1.56 1.54 -25.12
CA ARG A 239 -1.98 0.56 -26.14
C ARG A 239 -2.50 -0.74 -25.53
N ASP A 240 -1.80 -1.26 -24.52
CA ASP A 240 -2.16 -2.51 -23.87
C ASP A 240 -3.34 -2.30 -22.89
N GLN A 241 -3.47 -1.09 -22.34
CA GLN A 241 -4.63 -0.68 -21.56
C GLN A 241 -5.91 -0.64 -22.41
N CYS A 242 -5.86 -0.09 -23.64
CA CYS A 242 -6.98 -0.11 -24.58
C CYS A 242 -7.40 -1.56 -24.90
N LEU A 243 -6.43 -2.44 -25.17
CA LEU A 243 -6.71 -3.86 -25.40
C LEU A 243 -7.34 -4.53 -24.17
N LEU A 244 -6.86 -4.21 -22.97
CA LEU A 244 -7.41 -4.74 -21.72
C LEU A 244 -8.89 -4.35 -21.55
N GLU A 245 -9.24 -3.10 -21.85
CA GLU A 245 -10.61 -2.60 -21.80
C GLU A 245 -11.51 -3.30 -22.82
N GLU A 246 -11.06 -3.45 -24.06
CA GLU A 246 -11.77 -4.19 -25.10
C GLU A 246 -12.00 -5.67 -24.73
N THR A 247 -10.95 -6.35 -24.25
CA THR A 247 -11.04 -7.74 -23.79
C THR A 247 -12.00 -7.87 -22.61
N THR A 248 -11.96 -6.92 -21.68
CA THR A 248 -12.90 -6.88 -20.55
C THR A 248 -14.33 -6.73 -21.05
N ALA A 249 -14.58 -5.83 -22.01
CA ALA A 249 -15.91 -5.64 -22.60
C ALA A 249 -16.42 -6.91 -23.30
N ARG A 250 -15.57 -7.63 -24.04
CA ARG A 250 -15.92 -8.91 -24.66
C ARG A 250 -16.28 -9.99 -23.62
N ILE A 251 -15.47 -10.13 -22.57
CA ILE A 251 -15.73 -11.09 -21.48
C ILE A 251 -17.08 -10.79 -20.80
N LEU A 252 -17.39 -9.51 -20.58
CA LEU A 252 -18.64 -9.09 -19.93
C LEU A 252 -19.86 -9.29 -20.84
N ALA A 253 -19.73 -9.04 -22.14
CA ALA A 253 -20.78 -9.32 -23.12
C ALA A 253 -21.18 -10.80 -23.13
N ASP A 254 -20.19 -11.69 -23.01
CA ASP A 254 -20.39 -13.14 -22.94
C ASP A 254 -21.08 -13.60 -21.65
N CYS A 255 -20.78 -12.96 -20.52
CA CYS A 255 -21.20 -13.44 -19.21
C CYS A 255 -22.60 -12.96 -18.76
N LYS A 256 -23.13 -11.88 -19.34
CA LYS A 256 -24.39 -11.22 -18.91
C LYS A 256 -24.48 -10.97 -17.39
N VAL A 257 -23.33 -10.85 -16.71
CA VAL A 257 -23.28 -10.57 -15.27
C VAL A 257 -23.08 -9.07 -15.09
N PRO A 258 -24.00 -8.37 -14.41
CA PRO A 258 -23.79 -6.97 -14.10
C PRO A 258 -22.66 -6.85 -13.08
N LEU A 259 -21.60 -6.13 -13.45
CA LEU A 259 -20.51 -5.78 -12.54
C LEU A 259 -20.53 -4.28 -12.26
N THR A 260 -20.24 -3.91 -11.00
CA THR A 260 -19.95 -2.53 -10.62
C THR A 260 -18.63 -2.08 -11.23
N ASP A 261 -18.38 -0.78 -11.30
CA ASP A 261 -17.14 -0.27 -11.90
C ASP A 261 -15.90 -0.70 -11.10
N THR A 262 -15.98 -0.77 -9.77
CA THR A 262 -14.93 -1.34 -8.91
C THR A 262 -14.68 -2.82 -9.24
N GLN A 263 -15.74 -3.60 -9.49
CA GLN A 263 -15.59 -4.99 -9.90
C GLN A 263 -14.95 -5.12 -11.29
N LYS A 264 -15.27 -4.23 -12.23
CA LYS A 264 -14.61 -4.21 -13.55
C LYS A 264 -13.11 -3.93 -13.41
N GLN A 265 -12.72 -2.98 -12.57
CA GLN A 265 -11.32 -2.66 -12.27
C GLN A 265 -10.57 -3.84 -11.64
N LEU A 266 -11.20 -4.54 -10.70
CA LEU A 266 -10.65 -5.77 -10.13
C LEU A 266 -10.51 -6.88 -11.18
N LEU A 267 -11.50 -7.04 -12.06
CA LEU A 267 -11.43 -8.01 -13.15
C LEU A 267 -10.25 -7.69 -14.08
N GLN A 268 -10.06 -6.43 -14.45
CA GLN A 268 -8.91 -5.96 -15.22
C GLN A 268 -7.58 -6.31 -14.55
N CYS A 269 -7.47 -6.12 -13.22
CA CYS A 269 -6.28 -6.52 -12.47
C CYS A 269 -6.06 -8.04 -12.49
N ILE A 270 -7.13 -8.84 -12.37
CA ILE A 270 -7.07 -10.30 -12.37
C ILE A 270 -6.60 -10.83 -13.72
N ILE A 271 -7.19 -10.34 -14.82
CA ILE A 271 -6.90 -10.86 -16.17
C ILE A 271 -5.56 -10.35 -16.71
N SER A 272 -5.15 -9.14 -16.31
CA SER A 272 -3.84 -8.60 -16.69
C SER A 272 -2.72 -9.13 -15.81
N CYS A 273 -2.99 -9.70 -14.63
CA CYS A 273 -2.00 -10.19 -13.66
C CYS A 273 -0.86 -10.97 -14.34
N PRO A 274 0.42 -10.55 -14.23
CA PRO A 274 1.51 -11.16 -14.98
C PRO A 274 1.67 -12.65 -14.65
N LEU A 275 2.28 -13.39 -15.55
CA LEU A 275 2.68 -14.76 -15.27
C LEU A 275 4.15 -14.79 -14.85
N PRO A 276 4.54 -15.62 -13.86
CA PRO A 276 5.93 -15.80 -13.49
C PRO A 276 6.73 -16.25 -14.72
N SER A 277 7.84 -15.58 -14.99
CA SER A 277 8.71 -15.92 -16.13
C SER A 277 9.31 -17.33 -16.03
N GLU A 278 9.37 -17.92 -14.83
CA GLU A 278 9.81 -19.31 -14.63
C GLU A 278 8.64 -20.28 -14.85
N LYS A 279 8.58 -20.91 -16.03
CA LYS A 279 7.69 -22.02 -16.38
C LYS A 279 7.99 -23.28 -15.55
N LYS A 280 7.73 -23.24 -14.24
CA LYS A 280 7.73 -24.43 -13.37
C LYS A 280 6.27 -24.83 -13.16
N SER A 281 5.88 -25.95 -13.75
CA SER A 281 4.50 -26.44 -13.91
C SER A 281 3.61 -26.49 -12.65
N ARG A 282 4.19 -26.39 -11.45
CA ARG A 282 3.40 -26.27 -10.20
C ARG A 282 2.85 -24.87 -9.95
N LEU A 283 3.54 -23.82 -10.39
CA LEU A 283 3.13 -22.43 -10.13
C LEU A 283 1.97 -22.01 -11.05
N GLU A 284 1.96 -22.52 -12.28
CA GLU A 284 0.85 -22.32 -13.26
C GLU A 284 -0.48 -22.87 -12.72
N LEU A 285 -0.45 -24.03 -12.06
CA LEU A 285 -1.64 -24.62 -11.44
C LEU A 285 -2.15 -23.77 -10.26
N ASP A 286 -1.24 -23.30 -9.41
CA ASP A 286 -1.58 -22.39 -8.30
C ASP A 286 -2.16 -21.06 -8.82
N ILE A 287 -1.67 -20.55 -9.94
CA ILE A 287 -2.17 -19.34 -10.60
C ILE A 287 -3.57 -19.55 -11.19
N ALA A 288 -3.82 -20.66 -11.89
CA ALA A 288 -5.17 -20.96 -12.41
C ALA A 288 -6.20 -21.12 -11.28
N ILE A 289 -5.79 -21.76 -10.17
CA ILE A 289 -6.60 -21.85 -8.95
C ILE A 289 -6.83 -20.46 -8.34
N ASN A 290 -5.83 -19.58 -8.38
CA ASN A 290 -5.95 -18.20 -7.95
C ASN A 290 -6.92 -17.40 -8.81
N VAL A 291 -6.92 -17.53 -10.15
CA VAL A 291 -7.86 -16.79 -11.02
C VAL A 291 -9.30 -17.14 -10.67
N ARG A 292 -9.63 -18.43 -10.53
CA ARG A 292 -10.98 -18.85 -10.16
C ARG A 292 -11.39 -18.38 -8.76
N ALA A 293 -10.47 -18.41 -7.79
CA ALA A 293 -10.70 -17.87 -6.46
C ALA A 293 -10.86 -16.33 -6.46
N SER A 294 -10.13 -15.64 -7.34
CA SER A 294 -10.25 -14.19 -7.55
C SER A 294 -11.63 -13.84 -8.07
N VAL A 295 -12.10 -14.56 -9.10
CA VAL A 295 -13.43 -14.39 -9.69
C VAL A 295 -14.54 -14.69 -8.67
N ALA A 296 -14.36 -15.70 -7.83
CA ALA A 296 -15.29 -15.99 -6.75
C ALA A 296 -15.38 -14.84 -5.73
N SER A 297 -14.23 -14.28 -5.35
CA SER A 297 -14.15 -13.15 -4.41
C SER A 297 -14.71 -11.87 -5.02
N LEU A 298 -14.44 -11.63 -6.30
CA LEU A 298 -15.01 -10.53 -7.08
C LEU A 298 -16.54 -10.52 -7.05
N LEU A 299 -17.14 -11.68 -7.30
CA LEU A 299 -18.59 -11.87 -7.34
C LEU A 299 -19.22 -12.05 -5.94
N SER A 300 -18.42 -12.03 -4.87
CA SER A 300 -18.85 -12.40 -3.52
C SER A 300 -19.63 -13.72 -3.48
N ALA A 301 -19.18 -14.69 -4.29
CA ALA A 301 -19.89 -15.95 -4.53
C ALA A 301 -19.00 -17.17 -4.23
N SER A 302 -19.63 -18.33 -4.07
CA SER A 302 -18.88 -19.58 -3.94
C SER A 302 -18.14 -19.92 -5.24
N VAL A 303 -16.91 -20.47 -5.11
CA VAL A 303 -16.08 -20.96 -6.24
C VAL A 303 -16.81 -22.00 -7.12
N LYS A 304 -17.81 -22.68 -6.55
CA LYS A 304 -18.63 -23.69 -7.24
C LYS A 304 -19.85 -23.09 -7.97
N SER A 305 -20.14 -21.80 -7.76
CA SER A 305 -21.26 -21.09 -8.39
C SER A 305 -21.19 -21.15 -9.92
N GLN A 306 -22.36 -21.20 -10.55
CA GLN A 306 -22.47 -21.22 -12.00
C GLN A 306 -21.98 -19.89 -12.62
N CYS A 307 -22.23 -18.76 -11.96
CA CYS A 307 -21.74 -17.45 -12.41
C CYS A 307 -20.20 -17.40 -12.46
N VAL A 308 -19.53 -17.95 -11.43
CA VAL A 308 -18.07 -18.05 -11.39
C VAL A 308 -17.54 -18.95 -12.50
N LYS A 309 -18.21 -20.09 -12.76
CA LYS A 309 -17.84 -20.98 -13.87
C LYS A 309 -17.99 -20.31 -15.23
N HIS A 310 -19.08 -19.59 -15.47
CA HIS A 310 -19.32 -18.89 -16.72
C HIS A 310 -18.29 -17.78 -16.94
N LEU A 311 -18.03 -16.95 -15.93
CA LEU A 311 -17.03 -15.89 -16.02
C LEU A 311 -15.61 -16.44 -16.21
N TYR A 312 -15.25 -17.48 -15.46
CA TYR A 312 -13.98 -18.17 -15.66
C TYR A 312 -13.84 -18.76 -17.07
N ALA A 313 -14.89 -19.39 -17.60
CA ALA A 313 -14.88 -19.92 -18.96
C ALA A 313 -14.75 -18.82 -20.03
N ALA A 314 -15.40 -17.67 -19.84
CA ALA A 314 -15.25 -16.53 -20.74
C ALA A 314 -13.83 -15.96 -20.72
N ILE A 315 -13.21 -15.87 -19.55
CA ILE A 315 -11.78 -15.49 -19.42
C ILE A 315 -10.90 -16.48 -20.20
N GLN A 316 -11.16 -17.79 -20.08
CA GLN A 316 -10.39 -18.81 -20.80
C GLN A 316 -10.53 -18.73 -22.32
N LYS A 317 -11.66 -18.26 -22.87
CA LYS A 317 -11.81 -18.08 -24.32
C LYS A 317 -10.85 -17.03 -24.90
N GLU A 318 -10.45 -16.06 -24.09
CA GLU A 318 -9.57 -14.95 -24.50
C GLU A 318 -8.08 -15.23 -24.18
N GLU A 319 -7.70 -16.48 -23.90
CA GLU A 319 -6.36 -16.89 -23.43
C GLU A 319 -5.21 -16.28 -24.24
N ALA A 320 -5.29 -16.29 -25.58
CA ALA A 320 -4.24 -15.72 -26.43
C ALA A 320 -4.03 -14.20 -26.21
N THR A 321 -5.13 -13.46 -25.99
CA THR A 321 -5.08 -12.03 -25.70
C THR A 321 -4.55 -11.78 -24.29
N LEU A 322 -5.00 -12.60 -23.32
CA LEU A 322 -4.53 -12.53 -21.94
C LEU A 322 -3.03 -12.78 -21.84
N GLU A 323 -2.54 -13.79 -22.54
CA GLU A 323 -1.12 -14.11 -22.63
C GLU A 323 -0.26 -12.93 -23.13
N ARG A 324 -0.81 -12.09 -24.02
CA ARG A 324 -0.16 -10.85 -24.46
C ARG A 324 -0.16 -9.81 -23.35
N LEU A 325 -1.30 -9.59 -22.72
CA LEU A 325 -1.48 -8.61 -21.63
C LEU A 325 -0.64 -8.95 -20.38
N GLN A 326 -0.46 -10.23 -20.10
CA GLN A 326 0.32 -10.72 -18.95
C GLN A 326 1.82 -10.52 -19.12
N ARG A 327 2.31 -10.43 -20.36
CA ARG A 327 3.73 -10.19 -20.71
C ARG A 327 4.02 -8.74 -21.08
N ALA A 328 2.99 -7.90 -21.11
CA ALA A 328 3.11 -6.49 -21.45
C ALA A 328 3.96 -5.74 -20.41
N GLN A 329 4.64 -4.69 -20.86
CA GLN A 329 5.39 -3.82 -19.96
C GLN A 329 4.44 -3.01 -19.09
N ARG A 330 4.89 -2.72 -17.87
CA ARG A 330 4.11 -2.03 -16.85
C ARG A 330 4.76 -0.74 -16.42
N ASN A 331 3.91 0.22 -16.13
CA ASN A 331 4.33 1.47 -15.54
C ASN A 331 4.70 1.28 -14.05
N PRO A 332 5.42 2.24 -13.46
CA PRO A 332 5.91 2.14 -12.09
C PRO A 332 4.82 1.97 -11.03
N VAL A 333 5.14 1.12 -10.04
CA VAL A 333 4.35 0.96 -8.81
C VAL A 333 5.06 1.63 -7.64
N ILE A 334 4.31 2.41 -6.88
CA ILE A 334 4.78 3.08 -5.68
C ILE A 334 4.11 2.44 -4.48
N LEU A 335 4.88 1.73 -3.66
CA LEU A 335 4.41 1.07 -2.45
C LEU A 335 4.43 2.02 -1.25
N VAL A 336 3.29 2.21 -0.62
CA VAL A 336 3.16 2.89 0.68
C VAL A 336 2.85 1.85 1.74
N LEU A 337 3.84 1.55 2.58
CA LEU A 337 3.77 0.43 3.53
C LEU A 337 3.59 0.92 4.95
N ASP A 338 2.80 0.19 5.73
CA ASP A 338 2.67 0.39 7.17
C ASP A 338 3.96 -0.02 7.92
N LYS A 339 4.24 0.66 9.03
CA LYS A 339 5.43 0.48 9.89
C LYS A 339 5.61 -0.97 10.36
N SER A 340 4.51 -1.69 10.51
CA SER A 340 4.48 -3.09 10.98
C SER A 340 4.97 -4.09 9.94
N ILE A 341 4.88 -3.75 8.65
CA ILE A 341 5.16 -4.65 7.51
C ILE A 341 6.21 -4.11 6.54
N VAL A 342 6.67 -2.87 6.74
CA VAL A 342 7.73 -2.24 5.94
C VAL A 342 9.03 -3.06 5.94
N SER A 343 9.27 -3.87 6.96
CA SER A 343 10.50 -4.66 7.06
C SER A 343 10.55 -5.89 6.15
N LEU A 344 9.42 -6.23 5.50
CA LEU A 344 9.26 -7.39 4.64
C LEU A 344 9.76 -7.11 3.20
N PRO A 345 10.22 -8.13 2.48
CA PRO A 345 10.79 -8.00 1.14
C PRO A 345 9.72 -8.02 0.03
N TRP A 346 8.80 -7.04 0.02
CA TRP A 346 7.69 -6.98 -0.94
C TRP A 346 8.13 -7.08 -2.41
N GLU A 347 9.19 -6.38 -2.79
CA GLU A 347 9.73 -6.35 -4.17
C GLU A 347 10.24 -7.71 -4.65
N MET A 348 10.55 -8.64 -3.74
CA MET A 348 11.05 -9.97 -4.12
C MET A 348 9.93 -10.88 -4.62
N MET A 349 8.66 -10.48 -4.43
CA MET A 349 7.51 -11.24 -4.88
C MET A 349 7.47 -11.35 -6.40
N TRP A 350 7.00 -12.48 -6.93
CA TRP A 350 6.95 -12.72 -8.37
C TRP A 350 6.12 -11.67 -9.12
N ILE A 351 5.07 -11.13 -8.47
CA ILE A 351 4.18 -10.13 -9.05
C ILE A 351 4.84 -8.76 -9.23
N LEU A 352 5.85 -8.47 -8.42
CA LEU A 352 6.54 -7.17 -8.37
C LEU A 352 7.94 -7.20 -9.00
N ARG A 353 8.56 -8.38 -9.09
CA ARG A 353 9.97 -8.55 -9.47
C ARG A 353 10.32 -7.99 -10.86
N ASP A 354 9.39 -8.12 -11.80
CA ASP A 354 9.63 -7.82 -13.21
C ASP A 354 9.05 -6.45 -13.65
N GLN A 355 8.68 -5.59 -12.68
CA GLN A 355 8.18 -4.23 -12.94
C GLN A 355 8.92 -3.19 -12.08
N PRO A 356 8.96 -1.92 -12.50
CA PRO A 356 9.60 -0.87 -11.70
C PRO A 356 8.81 -0.61 -10.42
N VAL A 357 9.45 -0.83 -9.27
CA VAL A 357 8.84 -0.62 -7.94
C VAL A 357 9.68 0.31 -7.09
N THR A 358 9.04 1.26 -6.42
CA THR A 358 9.66 2.13 -5.42
C THR A 358 8.83 2.15 -4.14
N ARG A 359 9.45 2.48 -3.00
CA ARG A 359 8.76 2.65 -1.72
C ARG A 359 8.65 4.11 -1.36
N MET A 360 7.52 4.47 -0.76
CA MET A 360 7.27 5.78 -0.16
C MET A 360 6.71 5.62 1.26
N PRO A 361 7.06 6.51 2.19
CA PRO A 361 6.57 6.42 3.57
C PRO A 361 5.08 6.78 3.68
N SER A 362 4.56 7.62 2.80
CA SER A 362 3.15 8.05 2.77
C SER A 362 2.81 8.69 1.43
N LEU A 363 1.52 8.76 1.10
CA LEU A 363 1.03 9.46 -0.10
C LEU A 363 1.38 10.95 -0.07
N ARG A 364 1.25 11.61 1.08
CA ARG A 364 1.60 13.03 1.23
C ARG A 364 3.07 13.30 0.93
N MET A 365 3.96 12.43 1.40
CA MET A 365 5.39 12.58 1.10
C MET A 365 5.67 12.42 -0.39
N LEU A 366 5.03 11.46 -1.04
CA LEU A 366 5.14 11.30 -2.49
C LEU A 366 4.75 12.59 -3.22
N LEU A 367 3.63 13.20 -2.82
CA LEU A 367 3.13 14.44 -3.42
C LEU A 367 4.08 15.61 -3.19
N LEU A 368 4.57 15.79 -1.97
CA LEU A 368 5.54 16.85 -1.65
C LEU A 368 6.83 16.68 -2.46
N LEU A 369 7.38 15.46 -2.52
CA LEU A 369 8.58 15.18 -3.32
C LEU A 369 8.35 15.44 -4.80
N TYR A 370 7.17 15.07 -5.32
CA TYR A 370 6.82 15.34 -6.71
C TYR A 370 6.72 16.84 -6.99
N GLN A 371 6.05 17.62 -6.12
CA GLN A 371 5.93 19.08 -6.27
C GLN A 371 7.30 19.76 -6.23
N VAL A 372 8.15 19.41 -5.26
CA VAL A 372 9.51 19.95 -5.17
C VAL A 372 10.30 19.61 -6.43
N PHE A 373 10.34 18.35 -6.84
CA PHE A 373 11.12 17.95 -8.01
C PHE A 373 10.60 18.58 -9.31
N TRP A 374 9.28 18.68 -9.47
CA TRP A 374 8.66 19.31 -10.63
C TRP A 374 8.93 20.81 -10.69
N SER A 375 8.99 21.49 -9.53
CA SER A 375 9.35 22.90 -9.45
C SER A 375 10.81 23.17 -9.86
N TRP A 376 11.72 22.23 -9.62
CA TRP A 376 13.14 22.34 -10.00
C TRP A 376 13.42 22.06 -11.49
N LEU A 377 12.50 21.38 -12.17
CA LEU A 377 12.60 21.09 -13.61
C LEU A 377 12.09 22.22 -14.50
N ARG A 378 11.42 23.23 -13.92
CA ARG A 378 11.04 24.48 -14.58
C ARG A 378 12.08 25.55 -14.29
#